data_AF-A0ABD1R9I4-F1
#
_entry.id   AF-A0ABD1R9I4-F1
#
_cell.length_a   1.000
_cell.length_b   1.000
_cell.length_c   1.000
_cell.angle_alpha   90.00
_cell.angle_beta   90.00
_cell.angle_gamma   90.00
#
_symmetry.space_group_name_H-M   'P 1'
#
loop_
_entity.id
_entity.type
_entity.pdbx_description
1 polymer ?
#
loop_
_entity_poly.entity_id
_entity_poly.type
_entity_poly.pdbx_seq_one_letter_code
_entity_poly.pdbx_strand_id
1 'polypeptide(L)'
;MSCCHGTGGLAGQYKFGGRSGGCVTLLSVAKLVLGLILGSSLVKILDQFPVGVLGTLLLFAGIELAMCSRDMNSKEEFVVMLICTDVSLVGSSAALEFLCGIFAS
;
A
#
# COMPACT_ATOMS: atom_id res chain seq x y z
N MET A 1 13.14 -6.30 1.73
CA MET A 1 12.07 -5.42 2.25
C MET A 1 11.18 -6.27 3.13
N SER A 2 10.77 -5.78 4.29
CA SER A 2 9.72 -6.41 5.10
C SER A 2 8.39 -6.28 4.37
N CYS A 3 7.61 -7.37 4.31
CA CYS A 3 6.33 -7.40 3.60
C CYS A 3 5.17 -7.42 4.60
N CYS A 4 4.10 -6.72 4.26
CA CYS A 4 2.80 -6.72 4.95
C CYS A 4 1.70 -7.25 4.01
N HIS A 5 0.50 -7.51 4.53
CA HIS A 5 -0.54 -8.29 3.86
C HIS A 5 -1.12 -7.68 2.57
N GLY A 6 -0.86 -6.40 2.26
CA GLY A 6 -1.34 -5.76 1.03
C GLY A 6 -2.86 -5.80 0.89
N THR A 7 -3.57 -5.19 1.84
CA THR A 7 -5.04 -5.25 2.01
C THR A 7 -5.82 -4.92 0.73
N GLY A 8 -5.41 -3.91 -0.04
CA GLY A 8 -6.08 -3.55 -1.30
C GLY A 8 -6.00 -4.64 -2.37
N GLY A 9 -4.85 -5.32 -2.50
CA GLY A 9 -4.70 -6.44 -3.43
C GLY A 9 -5.53 -7.65 -3.02
N LEU A 10 -5.59 -7.93 -1.71
CA LEU A 10 -6.41 -9.01 -1.15
C LEU A 10 -7.91 -8.71 -1.33
N ALA A 11 -8.35 -7.47 -1.13
CA ALA A 11 -9.71 -7.02 -1.39
C ALA A 11 -10.09 -7.18 -2.87
N GLY A 12 -9.15 -6.91 -3.78
CA GLY A 12 -9.30 -7.19 -5.21
C GLY A 12 -9.53 -8.69 -5.46
N GLN A 13 -8.67 -9.56 -4.92
CA GLN A 13 -8.84 -11.01 -5.06
C GLN A 13 -10.20 -11.48 -4.53
N TYR A 14 -10.64 -10.94 -3.39
CA TYR A 14 -11.94 -11.25 -2.82
C TYR A 14 -13.10 -10.81 -3.73
N LYS A 15 -13.03 -9.60 -4.33
CA LYS A 15 -14.02 -9.13 -5.31
C LYS A 15 -14.03 -9.98 -6.58
N PHE A 16 -12.90 -10.53 -7.00
CA PHE A 16 -12.80 -11.47 -8.12
C PHE A 16 -13.13 -12.93 -7.74
N GLY A 17 -13.67 -13.19 -6.53
CA GLY A 17 -14.14 -14.51 -6.10
C GLY A 17 -13.09 -15.38 -5.40
N GLY A 18 -11.89 -14.87 -5.16
CA GLY A 18 -10.87 -15.56 -4.36
C GLY A 18 -11.23 -15.57 -2.87
N ARG A 19 -11.52 -16.74 -2.32
CA ARG A 19 -11.93 -16.89 -0.90
C ARG A 19 -10.98 -17.73 -0.04
N SER A 20 -9.87 -18.20 -0.62
CA SER A 20 -8.86 -18.99 0.09
C SER A 20 -7.47 -18.43 -0.13
N GLY A 21 -6.54 -18.72 0.80
CA GLY A 21 -5.12 -18.38 0.65
C GLY A 21 -4.47 -19.03 -0.58
N GLY A 22 -5.06 -20.11 -1.13
CA GLY A 22 -4.60 -20.75 -2.36
C GLY A 22 -4.60 -19.80 -3.56
N CYS A 23 -5.56 -18.87 -3.65
CA CYS A 23 -5.60 -17.85 -4.70
C CYS A 23 -4.35 -16.95 -4.66
N VAL A 24 -3.94 -16.53 -3.46
CA VAL A 24 -2.75 -15.70 -3.25
C VAL A 24 -1.49 -16.49 -3.60
N THR A 25 -1.40 -17.75 -3.18
CA THR A 25 -0.26 -18.62 -3.49
C THR A 25 -0.12 -18.84 -4.99
N LEU A 26 -1.22 -19.12 -5.70
CA LEU A 26 -1.20 -19.32 -7.16
C LEU A 26 -0.76 -18.06 -7.90
N LEU A 27 -1.25 -16.88 -7.52
CA LEU A 27 -0.80 -15.61 -8.09
C LEU A 27 0.68 -15.34 -7.84
N SER A 28 1.16 -15.67 -6.64
CA SER A 28 2.57 -15.51 -6.26
C SER A 28 3.48 -16.44 -7.09
N VAL A 29 3.10 -17.70 -7.23
CA VAL A 29 3.82 -18.68 -8.05
C VAL A 29 3.80 -18.27 -9.52
N ALA A 30 2.64 -17.84 -10.04
CA ALA A 30 2.53 -17.37 -11.43
C ALA A 30 3.45 -16.17 -11.69
N LYS A 31 3.51 -15.20 -10.77
CA LYS A 31 4.40 -14.04 -10.88
C LYS A 31 5.88 -14.44 -10.81
N LEU A 32 6.22 -15.42 -9.97
CA LEU A 32 7.58 -15.94 -9.86
C LEU A 32 8.02 -16.67 -11.13
N VAL A 33 7.17 -17.57 -11.67
CA VAL A 33 7.43 -18.28 -12.93
C VAL A 33 7.59 -17.28 -14.08
N LEU A 34 6.71 -16.28 -14.16
CA LEU A 34 6.78 -15.23 -15.18
C LEU A 34 8.08 -14.42 -15.07
N GLY A 35 8.52 -14.10 -13.86
CA GLY A 35 9.79 -13.41 -13.62
C GLY A 35 11.01 -14.25 -14.00
N LEU A 36 11.00 -15.56 -13.71
CA LEU A 36 12.12 -16.46 -14.03
C LEU A 36 12.27 -16.71 -15.53
N ILE A 37 11.16 -16.87 -16.26
CA ILE A 37 11.20 -17.21 -17.69
C ILE A 37 11.35 -15.94 -18.56
N LEU A 38 10.67 -14.84 -18.20
CA LEU A 38 10.56 -13.64 -19.05
C LEU A 38 11.24 -12.40 -18.46
N GLY A 39 11.94 -12.49 -17.33
CA GLY A 39 12.41 -11.34 -16.53
C GLY A 39 13.02 -10.19 -17.34
N SER A 40 14.01 -10.46 -18.19
CA SER A 40 14.70 -9.43 -18.98
C SER A 40 13.80 -8.77 -20.04
N SER A 41 12.90 -9.53 -20.64
CA SER A 41 11.94 -9.03 -21.64
C SER A 41 10.79 -8.28 -20.98
N LEU A 42 10.34 -8.75 -19.82
CA LEU A 42 9.26 -8.15 -19.05
C LEU A 42 9.66 -6.79 -18.50
N VAL A 43 10.91 -6.64 -18.01
CA VAL A 43 11.44 -5.34 -17.56
C VAL A 43 11.41 -4.31 -18.67
N LYS A 44 11.77 -4.67 -19.91
CA LYS A 44 11.70 -3.75 -21.06
C LYS A 44 10.27 -3.26 -21.35
N ILE A 45 9.28 -4.12 -21.16
CA ILE A 45 7.87 -3.77 -21.34
C ILE A 45 7.39 -2.87 -20.19
N LEU A 46 7.78 -3.20 -18.96
CA LEU A 46 7.45 -2.41 -17.76
C LEU A 46 8.10 -1.02 -17.79
N ASP A 47 9.29 -0.88 -18.38
CA ASP A 47 9.97 0.42 -18.54
C ASP A 47 9.22 1.37 -19.48
N GLN A 48 8.48 0.82 -20.46
CA GLN A 48 7.59 1.60 -21.33
C GLN A 48 6.27 2.00 -20.64
N PHE A 49 6.03 1.56 -19.40
CA PHE A 49 4.81 1.88 -18.69
C PHE A 49 4.80 3.38 -18.32
N PRO A 50 3.74 4.12 -18.66
CA PRO A 50 3.71 5.57 -18.44
C PRO A 50 3.73 5.89 -16.95
N VAL A 51 4.77 6.61 -16.51
CA VAL A 51 4.93 7.08 -15.13
C VAL A 51 3.74 7.90 -14.63
N GLY A 52 3.03 8.58 -15.53
CA GLY A 52 1.81 9.32 -15.20
C GLY A 52 0.68 8.42 -14.68
N VAL A 53 0.49 7.24 -15.27
CA VAL A 53 -0.53 6.26 -14.81
C VAL A 53 -0.11 5.65 -13.48
N LEU A 54 1.19 5.39 -13.30
CA LEU A 54 1.69 4.90 -12.01
C LEU A 54 1.45 5.94 -10.90
N GLY A 55 1.74 7.21 -11.19
CA GLY A 55 1.47 8.32 -10.30
C GLY A 55 0.00 8.48 -9.94
N THR A 56 -0.92 8.39 -10.91
CA THR A 56 -2.36 8.51 -10.62
C THR A 56 -2.89 7.34 -9.78
N LEU A 57 -2.41 6.12 -10.01
CA LEU A 57 -2.75 4.96 -9.18
C LEU A 57 -2.24 5.13 -7.74
N LEU A 58 -1.01 5.64 -7.56
CA LEU A 58 -0.46 5.93 -6.24
C LEU A 58 -1.23 7.06 -5.54
N LEU A 59 -1.59 8.13 -6.26
CA LEU A 59 -2.40 9.21 -5.71
C LEU A 59 -3.76 8.72 -5.26
N PHE A 60 -4.44 7.90 -6.08
CA PHE A 60 -5.74 7.34 -5.70
C PHE A 60 -5.63 6.45 -4.45
N ALA A 61 -4.61 5.60 -4.38
CA ALA A 61 -4.36 4.79 -3.18
C ALA A 61 -4.06 5.66 -1.95
N GLY A 62 -3.29 6.73 -2.10
CA GLY A 62 -3.00 7.67 -1.02
C GLY A 62 -4.25 8.42 -0.54
N ILE A 63 -5.12 8.85 -1.45
CA ILE A 63 -6.40 9.50 -1.11
C ILE A 63 -7.32 8.53 -0.37
N GLU A 64 -7.45 7.28 -0.84
CA GLU A 64 -8.20 6.23 -0.14
C GLU A 64 -7.72 6.04 1.31
N LEU A 65 -6.39 5.96 1.53
CA LEU A 65 -5.84 5.91 2.89
C LEU A 65 -6.13 7.18 3.69
N ALA A 66 -6.00 8.35 3.08
CA ALA A 66 -6.25 9.63 3.76
C ALA A 66 -7.73 9.80 4.16
N MET A 67 -8.68 9.25 3.39
CA MET A 67 -10.10 9.32 3.71
C MET A 67 -10.46 8.61 5.01
N CYS A 68 -9.69 7.61 5.45
CA CYS A 68 -9.87 6.97 6.76
C CYS A 68 -9.76 7.98 7.92
N SER A 69 -9.06 9.11 7.75
CA SER A 69 -9.02 10.20 8.74
C SER A 69 -10.37 10.82 9.06
N ARG A 70 -11.33 10.71 8.14
CA ARG A 70 -12.68 11.27 8.34
C ARG A 70 -13.56 10.39 9.22
N ASP A 71 -13.19 9.13 9.43
CA ASP A 71 -13.98 8.15 10.21
C ASP A 71 -13.60 8.14 11.70
N MET A 72 -12.75 9.06 12.15
CA MET A 72 -12.35 9.14 13.56
C MET A 72 -13.51 9.61 14.45
N ASN A 73 -13.70 8.91 15.58
CA ASN A 73 -14.83 9.15 16.50
C ASN A 73 -14.67 10.40 17.39
N SER A 74 -13.44 10.89 17.59
CA SER A 74 -13.13 12.04 18.43
C SER A 74 -12.20 13.03 17.72
N LYS A 75 -12.25 14.30 18.14
CA LYS A 75 -11.35 15.35 17.68
C LYS A 75 -9.90 15.07 18.08
N GLU A 76 -9.69 14.43 19.23
CA GLU A 76 -8.35 14.09 19.73
C GLU A 76 -7.67 13.07 18.82
N GLU A 77 -8.36 11.98 18.50
CA GLU A 77 -7.92 10.95 17.55
C GLU A 77 -7.58 11.50 16.15
N PHE A 78 -8.37 12.47 15.67
CA PHE A 78 -8.10 13.17 14.42
C PHE A 78 -6.81 14.01 14.49
N VAL A 79 -6.58 14.71 15.61
CA VAL A 79 -5.36 15.49 15.85
C VAL A 79 -4.14 14.57 15.93
N VAL A 80 -4.24 13.41 16.58
CA VAL A 80 -3.16 12.41 16.63
C VAL A 80 -2.77 11.95 15.22
N MET A 81 -3.76 11.66 14.36
CA MET A 81 -3.47 11.24 12.99
C MET A 81 -2.82 12.36 12.14
N LEU A 82 -3.25 13.61 12.32
CA LEU A 82 -2.60 14.76 11.68
C LEU A 82 -1.14 14.93 12.13
N ILE A 83 -0.88 14.86 13.43
CA ILE A 83 0.48 14.94 13.98
C ILE A 83 1.36 13.83 13.41
N CYS A 84 0.85 12.58 13.36
CA CYS A 84 1.56 11.46 12.72
C CYS A 84 1.91 11.77 11.25
N THR A 85 0.96 12.31 10.50
CA THR A 85 1.15 12.63 9.07
C THR A 85 2.21 13.72 8.88
N ASP A 86 2.16 14.79 9.67
CA ASP A 86 3.17 15.86 9.66
C ASP A 86 4.57 15.33 10.01
N VAL A 87 4.67 14.49 11.05
CA VAL A 87 5.94 13.85 11.45
C VAL A 87 6.48 12.95 10.34
N SER A 88 5.62 12.21 9.65
CA SER A 88 6.03 11.36 8.52
C SER A 88 6.55 12.19 7.34
N LEU A 89 5.91 13.33 7.04
CA LEU A 89 6.31 14.25 5.99
C LEU A 89 7.68 14.89 6.26
N VAL A 90 7.92 15.34 7.50
CA VAL A 90 9.16 16.03 7.89
C VAL A 90 10.29 15.04 8.21
N GLY A 91 9.97 13.97 8.92
CA GLY A 91 10.93 13.00 9.44
C GLY A 91 11.32 11.90 8.46
N SER A 92 10.60 11.75 7.33
CA SER A 92 10.83 10.72 6.30
C SER A 92 11.01 9.30 6.86
N SER A 93 10.42 9.00 8.01
CA SER A 93 10.60 7.73 8.72
C SER A 93 9.33 7.29 9.45
N ALA A 94 8.83 6.12 9.06
CA ALA A 94 7.66 5.51 9.68
C ALA A 94 7.89 5.12 11.16
N ALA A 95 9.15 4.96 11.58
CA ALA A 95 9.48 4.68 12.97
C ALA A 95 9.21 5.88 13.90
N LEU A 96 9.52 7.10 13.44
CA LEU A 96 9.26 8.33 14.21
C LEU A 96 7.76 8.62 14.31
N GLU A 97 7.03 8.37 13.23
CA GLU A 97 5.56 8.42 13.22
C GLU A 97 4.97 7.49 14.29
N PHE A 98 5.37 6.20 14.29
CA PHE A 98 4.85 5.23 15.25
C PHE A 98 5.14 5.60 16.71
N LEU A 99 6.35 6.08 17.00
CA LEU A 99 6.72 6.58 18.33
C LEU A 99 5.86 7.78 18.74
N CYS A 100 5.70 8.77 17.85
CA CYS A 100 4.89 9.95 18.14
C CYS A 100 3.43 9.57 18.42
N GLY A 101 2.86 8.64 17.66
CA GLY A 101 1.50 8.15 17.87
C GLY A 101 1.31 7.50 19.25
N ILE A 102 2.30 6.72 19.73
CA ILE A 102 2.24 6.12 21.07
C ILE A 102 2.23 7.18 22.19
N PHE A 103 3.01 8.26 22.05
CA PHE A 103 3.06 9.31 23.07
C PHE A 103 1.86 10.27 23.03
N ALA A 104 1.20 10.37 21.87
CA ALA A 104 0.05 11.26 21.66
C ALA A 104 -1.30 10.57 21.93
N SER A 105 -1.33 9.24 22.03
CA SER A 105 -2.52 8.41 22.29
C SER A 105 -2.78 8.14 23.76
#